data_AF-A0AAW9H6Q1-F1
#
_entry.id   AF-A0AAW9H6Q1-F1
#
_cell.length_a   1.000
_cell.length_b   1.000
_cell.length_c   1.000
_cell.angle_alpha   90.00
_cell.angle_beta   90.00
_cell.angle_gamma   90.00
#
_symmetry.space_group_name_H-M   'P 1'
#
loop_
_entity.id
_entity.type
_entity.pdbx_description
1 polymer ?
#
loop_
_entity_poly.entity_id
_entity_poly.type
_entity_poly.pdbx_seq_one_letter_code
_entity_poly.pdbx_strand_id
1 'polypeptide(L)' 'MATGSINNKSQQLNARFPHDVVAEMESSLEDGETKAQFIITAVKGEIKRRQRKQPKDESKD' A
#
# COMPACT_ATOMS: atom_id res chain seq x y z
N MET A 1 -17.62 -16.63 -1.82
CA MET A 1 -18.52 -15.71 -2.53
C MET A 1 -17.81 -14.37 -2.68
N ALA A 2 -17.75 -13.79 -3.87
CA ALA A 2 -17.26 -12.42 -4.03
C ALA A 2 -18.30 -11.48 -3.42
N THR A 3 -17.98 -10.87 -2.29
CA THR A 3 -18.69 -9.67 -1.85
C THR A 3 -18.23 -8.53 -2.75
N GLY A 4 -19.05 -7.50 -2.97
CA GLY A 4 -18.72 -6.42 -3.94
C GLY A 4 -17.35 -5.74 -3.73
N SER A 5 -16.73 -5.90 -2.56
CA SER A 5 -15.42 -5.37 -2.20
C SER A 5 -14.26 -6.38 -2.19
N ILE A 6 -14.50 -7.69 -2.42
CA ILE A 6 -13.46 -8.74 -2.34
C ILE A 6 -13.61 -9.71 -3.52
N ASN A 7 -12.52 -9.92 -4.27
CA ASN A 7 -12.41 -11.00 -5.27
C ASN A 7 -11.18 -11.88 -4.98
N ASN A 8 -10.99 -12.94 -5.78
CA ASN A 8 -9.90 -13.90 -5.58
C ASN A 8 -8.48 -13.31 -5.65
N LYS A 9 -8.32 -12.06 -6.11
CA LYS A 9 -7.02 -11.40 -6.32
C LYS A 9 -6.85 -10.11 -5.53
N SER A 10 -7.91 -9.51 -5.01
CA SER A 10 -7.86 -8.16 -4.43
C SER A 10 -9.05 -7.85 -3.52
N GLN A 11 -8.82 -6.92 -2.61
CA GLN A 11 -9.83 -6.32 -1.75
C GLN A 11 -9.80 -4.80 -1.93
N GLN A 12 -10.97 -4.20 -2.14
CA GLN A 12 -11.12 -2.75 -2.18
C GLN A 12 -11.10 -2.19 -0.75
N LEU A 13 -10.26 -1.19 -0.53
CA LEU A 13 -10.19 -0.41 0.70
C LEU A 13 -10.64 1.02 0.40
N ASN A 14 -11.53 1.56 1.24
CA ASN A 14 -11.99 2.94 1.12
C ASN A 14 -11.27 3.79 2.19
N ALA A 15 -10.40 4.69 1.75
CA ALA A 15 -9.70 5.64 2.62
C ALA A 15 -9.87 7.06 2.05
N ARG A 16 -9.97 8.05 2.93
CA ARG A 16 -9.98 9.47 2.56
C ARG A 16 -8.58 10.04 2.73
N PHE A 17 -8.14 10.81 1.74
CA PHE A 17 -6.87 11.52 1.76
C PHE A 17 -7.16 13.03 1.81
N PRO A 18 -6.42 13.80 2.63
CA PRO A 18 -6.41 15.26 2.55
C PRO A 18 -6.05 15.75 1.13
N HIS A 19 -6.60 16.89 0.72
CA HIS A 19 -6.43 17.40 -0.64
C HIS A 19 -4.98 17.75 -0.99
N ASP A 20 -4.26 18.33 -0.05
CA ASP A 20 -2.82 18.60 -0.13
C ASP A 20 -2.03 17.31 -0.38
N VAL A 21 -2.31 16.24 0.37
CA VAL A 21 -1.66 14.93 0.17
C VAL A 21 -1.96 14.34 -1.21
N VAL A 22 -3.19 14.51 -1.72
CA VAL A 22 -3.53 14.05 -3.08
C VAL A 22 -2.76 14.84 -4.14
N ALA A 23 -2.65 16.16 -3.99
CA ALA A 23 -1.90 17.01 -4.91
C ALA A 23 -0.40 16.67 -4.92
N GLU A 24 0.19 16.47 -3.74
CA GLU A 24 1.59 16.04 -3.61
C GLU A 24 1.82 14.68 -4.28
N MET A 25 0.94 13.71 -4.05
CA MET A 25 1.00 12.40 -4.69
C MET A 25 0.94 12.52 -6.22
N GLU A 26 -0.02 13.29 -6.76
CA GLU A 26 -0.17 13.49 -8.20
C GLU A 26 1.05 14.16 -8.82
N SER A 27 1.63 15.15 -8.15
CA SER A 27 2.84 15.83 -8.61
C SER A 27 4.11 14.97 -8.54
N SER A 28 4.07 13.87 -7.79
CA SER A 28 5.20 12.96 -7.57
C SER A 28 5.14 11.69 -8.43
N LEU A 29 4.10 11.51 -9.26
CA LEU A 29 3.97 10.35 -10.12
C LEU A 29 5.06 10.35 -11.20
N GLU A 30 5.66 9.19 -11.44
CA GLU A 30 6.56 8.99 -12.57
C GLU A 30 5.78 8.84 -13.88
N ASP A 31 6.45 9.04 -15.02
CA ASP A 31 5.84 8.91 -16.34
C ASP A 31 5.21 7.52 -16.54
N GLY A 32 3.90 7.49 -16.76
CA GLY A 32 3.12 6.26 -16.93
C GLY A 32 2.74 5.55 -15.62
N GLU A 33 3.09 6.10 -14.45
CA GLU A 33 2.66 5.57 -13.16
C GLU A 33 1.21 5.96 -12.85
N THR A 34 0.42 4.99 -12.40
CA THR A 34 -0.93 5.23 -11.88
C THR A 34 -0.91 5.47 -10.38
N LYS A 35 -1.86 6.27 -9.87
CA LYS A 35 -2.08 6.45 -8.42
C LYS A 35 -2.19 5.11 -7.66
N ALA A 36 -2.82 4.11 -8.28
CA ALA A 36 -2.95 2.79 -7.68
C ALA A 36 -1.59 2.09 -7.51
N GLN A 37 -0.72 2.15 -8.54
CA GLN A 37 0.65 1.63 -8.46
C GLN A 37 1.44 2.34 -7.37
N PHE A 38 1.38 3.68 -7.32
CA PHE A 38 2.04 4.48 -6.30
C PHE A 38 1.62 4.05 -4.88
N ILE A 39 0.30 3.99 -4.62
CA ILE A 39 -0.25 3.59 -3.32
C ILE A 39 0.16 2.17 -2.96
N ILE A 40 0.07 1.21 -3.90
CA ILE A 40 0.47 -0.18 -3.66
C ILE A 40 1.96 -0.27 -3.31
N THR A 41 2.82 0.47 -4.02
CA THR A 41 4.26 0.52 -3.78
C THR A 41 4.57 1.10 -2.40
N ALA A 42 3.95 2.23 -2.04
CA ALA A 42 4.10 2.86 -0.72
C ALA A 42 3.67 1.92 0.42
N VAL A 43 2.50 1.26 0.28
CA VAL A 43 1.99 0.31 1.28
C VAL A 43 2.94 -0.90 1.41
N LYS A 44 3.40 -1.48 0.30
CA LYS A 44 4.38 -2.58 0.33
C LYS A 44 5.70 -2.18 0.99
N GLY A 45 6.18 -0.97 0.69
CA GLY A 45 7.38 -0.40 1.31
C GLY A 45 7.24 -0.28 2.82
N GLU A 46 6.09 0.22 3.29
CA GLU A 46 5.80 0.38 4.71
C GLU A 46 5.70 -0.97 5.44
N ILE A 47 5.04 -1.96 4.83
CA ILE A 47 4.97 -3.33 5.38
C ILE A 47 6.38 -3.89 5.57
N LYS A 48 7.24 -3.83 4.54
CA LYS A 48 8.63 -4.29 4.63
C LYS A 48 9.43 -3.52 5.67
N ARG A 49 9.19 -2.20 5.83
CA ARG A 49 9.85 -1.38 6.87
C ARG A 49 9.47 -1.87 8.26
N ARG A 50 8.19 -2.19 8.51
CA ARG A 50 7.72 -2.70 9.80
C ARG A 50 8.22 -4.12 10.09
N GLN A 51 8.22 -4.99 9.09
CA GLN A 51 8.76 -6.35 9.22
C GLN A 51 10.25 -6.35 9.60
N ARG A 52 11.05 -5.42 9.03
CA ARG A 52 12.48 -5.25 9.40
C ARG A 52 12.72 -4.75 10.82
N LYS A 53 11.74 -4.07 11.42
CA LYS A 53 11.81 -3.56 12.80
C LYS A 53 11.41 -4.59 13.83
N GLN A 54 10.71 -5.65 13.43
CA GLN A 54 10.50 -6.78 14.33
C GLN A 54 11.88 -7.40 14.58
N PRO A 55 12.31 -7.54 15.84
CA PRO A 55 13.50 -8.32 16.13
C PRO A 55 13.30 -9.70 15.48
N LYS A 56 14.36 -10.28 14.92
CA LYS A 56 14.36 -11.71 14.61
C LYS A 56 14.19 -12.41 15.94
N ASP A 57 12.94 -12.65 16.34
CA ASP A 57 12.67 -13.58 17.42
C ASP A 57 13.29 -14.89 16.96
N GLU A 58 14.12 -15.40 17.85
CA GLU A 58 15.16 -16.37 17.62
C GLU A 58 14.64 -17.58 16.85
N SER A 59 15.55 -18.13 16.03
CA SER A 59 15.70 -19.56 15.83
C SER A 59 14.92 -20.37 16.88
N LYS A 60 13.71 -20.83 16.51
CA LYS A 60 13.15 -21.98 17.19
C LYS A 60 13.65 -23.19 16.43
N ASP A 61 14.62 -23.85 17.05
CA ASP A 61 14.96 -25.26 16.88
C ASP A 61 13.70 -26.14 16.77
#